data_AF-A0A4Q5QZ33-F1
#
_entry.id   AF-A0A4Q5QZ33-F1
#
_cell.length_a   1.000
_cell.length_b   1.000
_cell.length_c   1.000
_cell.angle_alpha   90.00
_cell.angle_beta   90.00
_cell.angle_gamma   90.00
#
_symmetry.space_group_name_H-M   'P 1'
#
loop_
_entity.id
_entity.type
_entity.pdbx_description
1 polymer ?
#
loop_
_entity_poly.entity_id
_entity_poly.type
_entity_poly.pdbx_seq_one_letter_code
_entity_poly.pdbx_strand_id
1 'polypeptide(L)'
;MFKFNFFYFVLIVLLTIRSGVVNAQQSTVKIAEVANVLRPTVMKEAAWAMQQRPETVTSDYSPRSAGGRHDFFSEGDYWWPDPKHPDSPYVQRDGHTNPDNFVAHRKAMIRFSRIVGALASAYVLTRDEKYAAHALIHCKAWFVDTSTMMNPHLLFAQAIRGRVTGRGIGIIDTIHFMEVVQALSVFDRNGVANKDLMERIRQWFENFAYHQPL
;
A
#
# COMPACT_ATOMS: atom_id res chain seq x y z
N MET A 1 -17.22 -4.82 -8.06
CA MET A 1 -16.57 -3.52 -8.35
C MET A 1 -16.68 -2.65 -7.11
N PHE A 2 -15.69 -2.71 -6.21
CA PHE A 2 -15.70 -1.92 -4.98
C PHE A 2 -15.07 -0.56 -5.28
N LYS A 3 -15.88 0.51 -5.20
CA LYS A 3 -15.41 1.89 -5.36
C LYS A 3 -14.51 2.23 -4.18
N PHE A 4 -13.20 2.20 -4.41
CA PHE A 4 -12.20 2.63 -3.45
C PHE A 4 -12.12 4.17 -3.49
N ASN A 5 -12.61 4.82 -2.44
CA ASN A 5 -12.48 6.27 -2.30
C ASN A 5 -11.12 6.61 -1.66
N PHE A 6 -10.06 6.48 -2.46
CA PHE A 6 -8.72 7.07 -2.25
C PHE A 6 -8.78 8.55 -1.80
N PHE A 7 -9.88 9.23 -2.10
CA PHE A 7 -10.10 10.64 -1.81
C PHE A 7 -10.24 11.03 -0.33
N TYR A 8 -10.68 10.14 0.56
CA TYR A 8 -11.11 10.59 1.90
C TYR A 8 -9.96 10.87 2.88
N PHE A 9 -8.85 10.15 2.78
CA PHE A 9 -7.67 10.45 3.61
C PHE A 9 -6.93 11.69 3.10
N VAL A 10 -6.79 11.81 1.78
CA VAL A 10 -6.22 12.98 1.09
C VAL A 10 -7.00 14.26 1.43
N LEU A 11 -8.34 14.21 1.57
CA LEU A 11 -9.11 15.41 1.93
C LEU A 11 -8.83 15.89 3.37
N ILE A 12 -8.58 14.98 4.31
CA ILE A 12 -8.28 15.33 5.71
C ILE A 12 -6.82 15.80 5.85
N VAL A 13 -5.89 15.19 5.11
CA VAL A 13 -4.46 15.56 5.14
C VAL A 13 -4.17 16.83 4.33
N LEU A 14 -4.80 17.05 3.16
CA LEU A 14 -4.62 18.28 2.36
C LEU A 14 -5.12 19.54 3.08
N LEU A 15 -6.10 19.41 3.98
CA LEU A 15 -6.55 20.53 4.82
C LEU A 15 -5.54 20.92 5.92
N THR A 16 -4.44 20.17 6.08
CA THR A 16 -3.32 20.52 6.98
C THR A 16 -2.11 21.13 6.26
N ILE A 17 -2.13 21.22 4.92
CA ILE A 17 -1.08 21.91 4.16
C ILE A 17 -1.40 23.42 4.13
N ARG A 18 -0.57 24.20 4.84
CA ARG A 18 -0.65 25.66 4.90
C ARG A 18 -0.62 26.28 3.50
N SER A 19 -1.74 26.84 3.07
CA SER A 19 -1.82 27.88 2.05
C SER A 19 -2.26 29.18 2.73
N GLY A 20 -1.56 30.27 2.42
CA GLY A 20 -1.59 31.55 3.13
C GLY A 20 -2.97 32.13 3.43
N VAL A 21 -3.03 32.84 4.58
CA VAL A 21 -4.07 33.79 5.03
C VAL A 21 -5.46 33.59 4.39
N VAL A 22 -6.05 32.42 4.62
CA VAL A 22 -7.50 32.26 4.57
C VAL A 22 -7.96 32.04 6.01
N ASN A 23 -8.93 32.85 6.43
CA ASN A 23 -9.51 32.94 7.77
C ASN A 23 -9.46 31.60 8.53
N ALA A 24 -8.56 31.49 9.53
CA ALA A 24 -8.33 30.27 10.31
C ALA A 24 -9.60 29.74 10.99
N GLN A 25 -10.58 30.61 11.22
CA GLN A 25 -11.89 30.26 11.77
C GLN A 25 -12.81 29.59 10.73
N GLN A 26 -12.71 29.96 9.45
CA GLN A 26 -13.55 29.41 8.39
C GLN A 26 -13.00 28.08 7.87
N SER A 27 -11.67 27.87 7.93
CA SER A 27 -11.03 26.59 7.60
C SER A 27 -11.28 25.51 8.66
N THR A 28 -11.24 25.87 9.95
CA THR A 28 -11.53 24.94 11.06
C THR A 28 -12.98 24.46 11.05
N VAL A 29 -13.94 25.36 10.77
CA VAL A 29 -15.37 25.00 10.64
C VAL A 29 -15.61 24.03 9.48
N LYS A 30 -14.97 24.24 8.31
CA LYS A 30 -15.07 23.31 7.17
C LYS A 30 -14.45 21.94 7.44
N ILE A 31 -13.32 21.88 8.15
CA ILE A 31 -12.67 20.61 8.54
C ILE A 31 -13.56 19.81 9.50
N ALA A 32 -14.17 20.47 10.49
CA ALA A 32 -15.06 19.81 11.44
C ALA A 32 -16.31 19.23 10.75
N GLU A 33 -16.88 19.95 9.80
CA GLU A 33 -18.04 19.49 9.01
C GLU A 33 -17.69 18.26 8.17
N VAL A 34 -16.57 18.30 7.44
CA VAL A 34 -16.06 17.15 6.68
C VAL A 34 -15.80 15.96 7.61
N ALA A 35 -15.16 16.19 8.76
CA ALA A 35 -14.90 15.14 9.73
C ALA A 35 -16.20 14.49 10.23
N ASN A 36 -17.25 15.27 10.47
CA ASN A 36 -18.56 14.75 10.88
C ASN A 36 -19.23 13.92 9.79
N VAL A 37 -19.18 14.37 8.53
CA VAL A 37 -19.73 13.62 7.38
C VAL A 37 -19.00 12.30 7.17
N LEU A 38 -17.67 12.30 7.32
CA LEU A 38 -16.84 11.12 7.06
C LEU A 38 -16.76 10.15 8.25
N ARG A 39 -17.02 10.62 9.47
CA ARG A 39 -16.87 9.83 10.70
C ARG A 39 -17.58 8.46 10.62
N PRO A 40 -18.85 8.32 10.21
CA PRO A 40 -19.50 7.01 10.13
C PRO A 40 -18.75 6.03 9.23
N THR A 41 -18.31 6.50 8.06
CA THR A 41 -17.55 5.68 7.09
C THR A 41 -16.18 5.30 7.65
N VAL A 42 -15.44 6.27 8.22
CA VAL A 42 -14.12 6.02 8.81
C VAL A 42 -14.22 5.02 9.95
N MET A 43 -15.20 5.16 10.85
CA MET A 43 -15.36 4.24 11.97
C MET A 43 -15.77 2.84 11.53
N LYS A 44 -16.56 2.71 10.45
CA LYS A 44 -16.90 1.41 9.85
C LYS A 44 -15.66 0.72 9.27
N GLU A 45 -14.86 1.43 8.48
CA GLU A 45 -13.64 0.86 7.89
C GLU A 45 -12.60 0.54 8.96
N ALA A 46 -12.48 1.37 10.00
CA ALA A 46 -11.60 1.10 11.13
C ALA A 46 -12.04 -0.12 11.94
N ALA A 47 -13.35 -0.32 12.16
CA ALA A 47 -13.86 -1.51 12.81
C ALA A 47 -13.52 -2.79 12.02
N TRP A 48 -13.63 -2.74 10.68
CA TRP A 48 -13.14 -3.82 9.82
C TRP A 48 -11.62 -4.00 9.93
N ALA A 49 -10.86 -2.92 9.89
CA ALA A 49 -9.39 -2.93 9.93
C ALA A 49 -8.85 -3.50 11.26
N MET A 50 -9.47 -3.19 12.39
CA MET A 50 -9.10 -3.72 13.72
C MET A 50 -9.27 -5.24 13.84
N GLN A 51 -10.07 -5.87 12.98
CA GLN A 51 -10.25 -7.33 12.94
C GLN A 51 -9.22 -8.02 12.03
N GLN A 52 -8.43 -7.25 11.28
CA GLN A 52 -7.48 -7.79 10.33
C GLN A 52 -6.18 -8.21 11.01
N ARG A 53 -5.60 -9.31 10.51
CA ARG A 53 -4.23 -9.73 10.83
C ARG A 53 -3.27 -9.31 9.71
N PRO A 54 -1.97 -9.12 10.03
CA PRO A 54 -0.95 -8.89 9.02
C PRO A 54 -0.90 -10.01 7.98
N GLU A 55 -0.74 -9.60 6.73
CA GLU A 55 -0.57 -10.46 5.55
C GLU A 55 0.35 -9.70 4.62
N THR A 56 1.41 -10.35 4.16
CA THR A 56 2.50 -9.72 3.38
C THR A 56 2.83 -10.57 2.17
N VAL A 57 3.86 -10.18 1.42
CA VAL A 57 4.36 -10.97 0.27
C VAL A 57 4.72 -12.40 0.62
N THR A 58 5.06 -12.69 1.87
CA THR A 58 5.40 -14.06 2.31
C THR A 58 4.19 -14.99 2.48
N SER A 59 2.97 -14.44 2.42
CA SER A 59 1.71 -15.17 2.63
C SER A 59 1.28 -15.99 1.40
N ASP A 60 1.81 -15.66 0.22
CA ASP A 60 1.55 -16.37 -1.02
C ASP A 60 2.87 -16.49 -1.81
N TYR A 61 2.91 -17.35 -2.83
CA TYR A 61 4.07 -17.48 -3.69
C TYR A 61 3.65 -17.99 -5.07
N SER A 62 4.16 -17.34 -6.11
CA SER A 62 4.02 -17.84 -7.48
C SER A 62 5.23 -18.68 -7.86
N PRO A 63 5.05 -19.94 -8.30
CA PRO A 63 6.14 -20.73 -8.88
C PRO A 63 6.67 -20.14 -10.21
N ARG A 64 5.99 -19.12 -10.77
CA ARG A 64 6.45 -18.37 -11.94
C ARG A 64 7.39 -17.21 -11.59
N SER A 65 7.55 -16.90 -10.30
CA SER A 65 8.49 -15.88 -9.84
C SER A 65 9.93 -16.39 -9.92
N ALA A 66 10.84 -15.56 -10.41
CA ALA A 66 12.28 -15.80 -10.30
C ALA A 66 12.86 -15.35 -8.95
N GLY A 67 12.05 -14.69 -8.11
CA GLY A 67 12.41 -14.25 -6.77
C GLY A 67 12.07 -15.26 -5.68
N GLY A 68 12.56 -14.98 -4.47
CA GLY A 68 12.28 -15.73 -3.25
C GLY A 68 10.97 -15.31 -2.56
N ARG A 69 10.71 -15.91 -1.40
CA ARG A 69 9.47 -15.73 -0.63
C ARG A 69 9.25 -14.29 -0.11
N HIS A 70 10.33 -13.53 0.06
CA HIS A 70 10.26 -12.13 0.50
C HIS A 70 10.16 -11.14 -0.66
N ASP A 71 10.16 -11.62 -1.91
CA ASP A 71 10.17 -10.75 -3.08
C ASP A 71 8.76 -10.49 -3.60
N PHE A 72 8.47 -9.21 -3.89
CA PHE A 72 7.22 -8.85 -4.55
C PHE A 72 7.22 -9.35 -6.00
N PHE A 73 6.12 -9.95 -6.42
CA PHE A 73 5.95 -10.55 -7.74
C PHE A 73 4.57 -10.16 -8.29
N SER A 74 4.56 -9.76 -9.54
CA SER A 74 3.36 -9.48 -10.31
C SER A 74 3.63 -9.78 -11.78
N GLU A 75 2.59 -10.05 -12.55
CA GLU A 75 2.68 -10.32 -13.97
C GLU A 75 2.12 -9.14 -14.77
N GLY A 76 2.63 -8.96 -15.99
CA GLY A 76 2.12 -7.95 -16.90
C GLY A 76 0.63 -8.19 -17.22
N ASP A 77 -0.22 -7.22 -16.93
CA ASP A 77 -1.68 -7.39 -17.02
C ASP A 77 -2.16 -7.83 -18.40
N TYR A 78 -1.51 -7.35 -19.47
CA TYR A 78 -1.94 -7.56 -20.86
C TYR A 78 -1.16 -8.65 -21.59
N TRP A 79 -0.49 -9.56 -20.88
CA TRP A 79 0.33 -10.61 -21.49
C TRP A 79 -0.33 -11.98 -21.35
N TRP A 80 -0.46 -12.68 -22.48
CA TRP A 80 -1.23 -13.91 -22.59
C TRP A 80 -0.41 -15.03 -23.24
N PRO A 81 -0.72 -16.31 -22.92
CA PRO A 81 -0.22 -17.44 -23.70
C PRO A 81 -0.58 -17.28 -25.19
N ASP A 82 0.33 -17.68 -26.08
CA ASP A 82 -0.01 -17.84 -27.49
C ASP A 82 -0.80 -19.16 -27.66
N PRO A 83 -2.07 -19.11 -28.13
CA PRO A 83 -2.87 -20.31 -28.30
C PRO A 83 -2.33 -21.25 -29.38
N LYS A 84 -1.52 -20.75 -30.32
CA LYS A 84 -0.89 -21.57 -31.37
C LYS A 84 0.41 -22.23 -30.89
N HIS A 85 1.11 -21.58 -29.95
CA HIS A 85 2.39 -22.05 -29.42
C HIS A 85 2.43 -21.88 -27.90
N PRO A 86 1.83 -22.81 -27.12
CA PRO A 86 1.69 -22.66 -25.67
C PRO A 86 3.01 -22.51 -24.89
N ASP A 87 4.11 -23.04 -25.44
CA ASP A 87 5.45 -22.97 -24.84
C ASP A 87 6.25 -21.71 -25.25
N SER A 88 5.69 -20.87 -26.13
CA SER A 88 6.33 -19.63 -26.57
C SER A 88 6.22 -18.51 -25.52
N PRO A 89 7.07 -17.47 -25.60
CA PRO A 89 6.92 -16.28 -24.78
C PRO A 89 5.53 -15.67 -24.92
N TYR A 90 4.99 -15.12 -23.83
CA TYR A 90 3.67 -14.50 -23.87
C TYR A 90 3.59 -13.39 -24.93
N VAL A 91 2.38 -13.20 -25.46
CA VAL A 91 2.03 -12.18 -26.45
C VAL A 91 1.17 -11.09 -25.80
N GLN A 92 1.39 -9.85 -26.21
CA GLN A 92 0.64 -8.71 -25.68
C GLN A 92 -0.75 -8.64 -26.33
N ARG A 93 -1.78 -8.42 -25.51
CA ARG A 93 -3.15 -8.10 -25.92
C ARG A 93 -3.59 -6.88 -25.15
N ASP A 94 -3.25 -5.70 -25.67
CA ASP A 94 -3.47 -4.44 -24.97
C ASP A 94 -4.94 -4.22 -24.61
N GLY A 95 -5.20 -3.65 -23.43
CA GLY A 95 -6.55 -3.47 -22.90
C GLY A 95 -7.27 -4.74 -22.40
N HIS A 96 -6.69 -5.93 -22.59
CA HIS A 96 -7.27 -7.19 -22.12
C HIS A 96 -6.46 -7.79 -20.96
N THR A 97 -7.00 -7.68 -19.74
CA THR A 97 -6.34 -8.25 -18.54
C THR A 97 -6.41 -9.77 -18.54
N ASN A 98 -5.27 -10.43 -18.37
CA ASN A 98 -5.18 -11.88 -18.21
C ASN A 98 -5.70 -12.30 -16.82
N PRO A 99 -6.82 -13.07 -16.73
CA PRO A 99 -7.39 -13.51 -15.46
C PRO A 99 -6.50 -14.53 -14.72
N ASP A 100 -5.57 -15.19 -15.41
CA ASP A 100 -4.69 -16.21 -14.85
C ASP A 100 -3.42 -15.61 -14.21
N ASN A 101 -3.29 -14.29 -14.24
CA ASN A 101 -2.19 -13.58 -13.60
C ASN A 101 -2.18 -13.82 -12.10
N PHE A 102 -0.98 -13.97 -11.56
CA PHE A 102 -0.74 -13.94 -10.13
C PHE A 102 -0.96 -12.52 -9.61
N VAL A 103 -1.97 -12.37 -8.76
CA VAL A 103 -2.41 -11.08 -8.21
C VAL A 103 -2.33 -11.01 -6.69
N ALA A 104 -1.85 -12.06 -6.02
CA ALA A 104 -1.91 -12.16 -4.56
C ALA A 104 -1.09 -11.06 -3.87
N HIS A 105 0.14 -10.80 -4.30
CA HIS A 105 0.97 -9.75 -3.69
C HIS A 105 0.37 -8.35 -3.89
N ARG A 106 -0.16 -8.04 -5.08
CA ARG A 106 -0.88 -6.78 -5.34
C ARG A 106 -2.10 -6.63 -4.44
N LYS A 107 -2.91 -7.69 -4.29
CA LYS A 107 -4.07 -7.71 -3.39
C LYS A 107 -3.67 -7.52 -1.92
N ALA A 108 -2.60 -8.19 -1.47
CA ALA A 108 -2.07 -8.03 -0.12
C ALA A 108 -1.64 -6.57 0.13
N MET A 109 -0.96 -5.93 -0.83
CA MET A 109 -0.52 -4.54 -0.70
C MET A 109 -1.69 -3.54 -0.69
N ILE A 110 -2.68 -3.75 -1.56
CA ILE A 110 -3.93 -2.97 -1.54
C ILE A 110 -4.62 -3.12 -0.18
N ARG A 111 -4.77 -4.35 0.33
CA ARG A 111 -5.39 -4.63 1.62
C ARG A 111 -4.61 -3.97 2.77
N PHE A 112 -3.28 -4.07 2.75
CA PHE A 112 -2.40 -3.42 3.73
C PHE A 112 -2.59 -1.90 3.74
N SER A 113 -2.54 -1.25 2.58
CA SER A 113 -2.78 0.19 2.42
C SER A 113 -4.14 0.62 2.97
N ARG A 114 -5.20 -0.17 2.67
CA ARG A 114 -6.55 0.07 3.18
C ARG A 114 -6.64 0.00 4.70
N ILE A 115 -6.01 -1.00 5.31
CA ILE A 115 -6.01 -1.19 6.76
C ILE A 115 -5.31 0.00 7.43
N VAL A 116 -4.10 0.32 6.98
CA VAL A 116 -3.31 1.39 7.59
C VAL A 116 -3.97 2.75 7.42
N GLY A 117 -4.51 3.08 6.23
CA GLY A 117 -5.23 4.32 5.99
C GLY A 117 -6.51 4.44 6.84
N ALA A 118 -7.28 3.37 6.97
CA ALA A 118 -8.50 3.36 7.81
C ALA A 118 -8.17 3.59 9.29
N LEU A 119 -7.13 2.93 9.80
CA LEU A 119 -6.70 3.06 11.19
C LEU A 119 -6.10 4.45 11.47
N ALA A 120 -5.30 4.98 10.56
CA ALA A 120 -4.79 6.35 10.67
C ALA A 120 -5.92 7.39 10.66
N SER A 121 -6.91 7.22 9.79
CA SER A 121 -8.11 8.07 9.75
C SER A 121 -8.86 8.05 11.08
N ALA A 122 -9.08 6.87 11.65
CA ALA A 122 -9.76 6.74 12.94
C ALA A 122 -8.94 7.35 14.09
N TYR A 123 -7.62 7.17 14.09
CA TYR A 123 -6.73 7.84 15.03
C TYR A 123 -6.86 9.35 14.94
N VAL A 124 -6.85 9.94 13.75
CA VAL A 124 -7.01 11.40 13.58
C VAL A 124 -8.34 11.90 14.14
N LEU A 125 -9.43 11.15 13.95
CA LEU A 125 -10.79 11.55 14.40
C LEU A 125 -11.05 11.34 15.90
N THR A 126 -10.36 10.40 16.53
CA THR A 126 -10.67 9.95 17.91
C THR A 126 -9.54 10.17 18.89
N ARG A 127 -8.30 10.27 18.39
CA ARG A 127 -7.05 10.27 19.16
C ARG A 127 -6.84 9.02 20.02
N ASP A 128 -7.57 7.95 19.74
CA ASP A 128 -7.41 6.66 20.41
C ASP A 128 -6.21 5.90 19.83
N GLU A 129 -5.16 5.75 20.64
CA GLU A 129 -3.89 5.16 20.24
C GLU A 129 -4.00 3.70 19.80
N LYS A 130 -5.09 2.98 20.14
CA LYS A 130 -5.27 1.59 19.71
C LYS A 130 -5.23 1.43 18.19
N TYR A 131 -5.71 2.44 17.46
CA TYR A 131 -5.71 2.40 16.00
C TYR A 131 -4.29 2.55 15.44
N ALA A 132 -3.50 3.46 16.02
CA ALA A 132 -2.09 3.62 15.66
C ALA A 132 -1.29 2.35 16.00
N ALA A 133 -1.48 1.82 17.21
CA ALA A 133 -0.84 0.58 17.65
C ALA A 133 -1.14 -0.59 16.71
N HIS A 134 -2.40 -0.77 16.31
CA HIS A 134 -2.79 -1.84 15.38
C HIS A 134 -2.19 -1.62 13.99
N ALA A 135 -2.19 -0.39 13.47
CA ALA A 135 -1.58 -0.07 12.17
C ALA A 135 -0.07 -0.37 12.15
N LEU A 136 0.64 -0.04 13.23
CA LEU A 136 2.08 -0.28 13.35
C LEU A 136 2.45 -1.76 13.40
N ILE A 137 1.55 -2.64 13.85
CA ILE A 137 1.73 -4.10 13.74
C ILE A 137 1.81 -4.53 12.26
N HIS A 138 0.92 -4.01 11.42
CA HIS A 138 0.95 -4.27 9.98
C HIS A 138 2.20 -3.68 9.31
N CYS A 139 2.58 -2.45 9.66
CA CYS A 139 3.80 -1.83 9.12
C CYS A 139 5.06 -2.59 9.52
N LYS A 140 5.17 -3.04 10.77
CA LYS A 140 6.28 -3.87 11.23
C LYS A 140 6.36 -5.17 10.42
N ALA A 141 5.24 -5.87 10.25
CA ALA A 141 5.21 -7.11 9.48
C ALA A 141 5.65 -6.91 8.03
N TRP A 142 5.23 -5.81 7.39
CA TRP A 142 5.53 -5.56 5.99
C TRP A 142 6.98 -5.14 5.75
N PHE A 143 7.56 -4.32 6.63
CA PHE A 143 8.85 -3.66 6.35
C PHE A 143 10.03 -4.15 7.19
N VAL A 144 9.78 -4.78 8.34
CA VAL A 144 10.84 -4.96 9.36
C VAL A 144 10.95 -6.38 9.88
N ASP A 145 9.82 -7.05 10.11
CA ASP A 145 9.82 -8.39 10.67
C ASP A 145 10.45 -9.38 9.68
N THR A 146 11.61 -9.94 10.04
CA THR A 146 12.38 -10.79 9.14
C THR A 146 11.65 -12.06 8.72
N SER A 147 10.60 -12.46 9.45
CA SER A 147 9.76 -13.61 9.08
C SER A 147 8.73 -13.28 7.99
N THR A 148 8.37 -12.00 7.81
CA THR A 148 7.28 -11.58 6.91
C THR A 148 7.61 -10.41 5.98
N MET A 149 8.75 -9.73 6.16
CA MET A 149 9.03 -8.48 5.44
C MET A 149 9.07 -8.67 3.93
N MET A 150 8.69 -7.64 3.19
CA MET A 150 8.96 -7.54 1.76
C MET A 150 10.39 -7.02 1.57
N ASN A 151 11.17 -7.59 0.65
CA ASN A 151 12.46 -7.02 0.28
C ASN A 151 12.27 -5.65 -0.42
N PRO A 152 13.15 -4.66 -0.17
CA PRO A 152 12.98 -3.30 -0.66
C PRO A 152 13.37 -3.14 -2.13
N HIS A 153 12.77 -3.92 -3.04
CA HIS A 153 12.97 -3.79 -4.48
C HIS A 153 11.80 -4.40 -5.28
N LEU A 154 11.72 -4.06 -6.57
CA LEU A 154 10.70 -4.57 -7.51
C LEU A 154 11.29 -5.37 -8.68
N LEU A 155 12.41 -6.06 -8.44
CA LEU A 155 13.13 -6.85 -9.46
C LEU A 155 12.26 -7.91 -10.18
N PHE A 156 11.16 -8.34 -9.56
CA PHE A 156 10.26 -9.37 -10.09
C PHE A 156 8.83 -8.87 -10.34
N ALA A 157 8.62 -7.56 -10.35
CA ALA A 157 7.32 -6.96 -10.64
C ALA A 157 7.09 -6.86 -12.16
N GLN A 158 5.84 -7.01 -12.58
CA GLN A 158 5.40 -6.91 -13.98
C GLN A 158 6.14 -7.88 -14.92
N ALA A 159 6.48 -9.06 -14.42
CA ALA A 159 7.13 -10.12 -15.17
C ALA A 159 6.34 -10.52 -16.41
N ILE A 160 7.03 -10.98 -17.45
CA ILE A 160 6.42 -11.55 -18.64
C ILE A 160 7.05 -12.90 -18.91
N ARG A 161 6.24 -13.96 -18.86
CA ARG A 161 6.70 -15.33 -19.08
C ARG A 161 7.41 -15.46 -20.44
N GLY A 162 8.62 -16.01 -20.41
CA GLY A 162 9.47 -16.21 -21.57
C GLY A 162 10.14 -14.94 -22.12
N ARG A 163 10.04 -13.78 -21.43
CA ARG A 163 10.69 -12.53 -21.87
C ARG A 163 11.56 -11.92 -20.79
N VAL A 164 10.98 -11.59 -19.63
CA VAL A 164 11.66 -10.84 -18.56
C VAL A 164 11.10 -11.23 -17.20
N THR A 165 11.96 -11.25 -16.19
CA THR A 165 11.60 -11.60 -14.80
C THR A 165 10.96 -10.45 -14.04
N GLY A 166 11.16 -9.21 -14.49
CA GLY A 166 10.52 -7.99 -13.97
C GLY A 166 10.84 -6.78 -14.86
N ARG A 167 10.17 -5.65 -14.60
CA ARG A 167 10.30 -4.41 -15.40
C ARG A 167 10.12 -3.16 -14.54
N GLY A 168 10.78 -2.05 -14.90
CA GLY A 168 10.67 -0.76 -14.19
C GLY A 168 9.23 -0.23 -14.06
N ILE A 169 8.33 -0.55 -15.00
CA ILE A 169 6.90 -0.20 -14.89
C ILE A 169 6.21 -0.82 -13.68
N GLY A 170 6.83 -1.82 -13.04
CA GLY A 170 6.37 -2.43 -11.79
C GLY A 170 6.20 -1.45 -10.63
N ILE A 171 6.83 -0.26 -10.70
CA ILE A 171 6.63 0.81 -9.72
C ILE A 171 5.15 1.22 -9.56
N ILE A 172 4.32 1.02 -10.60
CA ILE A 172 2.88 1.30 -10.49
C ILE A 172 2.18 0.40 -9.47
N ASP A 173 2.70 -0.80 -9.19
CA ASP A 173 2.12 -1.71 -8.20
C ASP A 173 2.27 -1.17 -6.77
N THR A 174 3.23 -0.28 -6.52
CA THR A 174 3.53 0.28 -5.19
C THR A 174 2.91 1.64 -4.91
N ILE A 175 2.05 2.17 -5.80
CA ILE A 175 1.31 3.42 -5.55
C ILE A 175 0.54 3.38 -4.21
N HIS A 176 0.17 2.19 -3.75
CA HIS A 176 -0.52 1.96 -2.49
C HIS A 176 0.32 2.27 -1.24
N PHE A 177 1.65 2.29 -1.35
CA PHE A 177 2.52 2.71 -0.25
C PHE A 177 2.40 4.20 0.07
N MET A 178 1.94 5.05 -0.85
CA MET A 178 1.74 6.47 -0.56
C MET A 178 0.82 6.70 0.64
N GLU A 179 -0.28 5.94 0.72
CA GLU A 179 -1.21 5.99 1.85
C GLU A 179 -0.53 5.58 3.17
N VAL A 180 0.28 4.53 3.11
CA VAL A 180 0.99 3.97 4.27
C VAL A 180 2.02 4.98 4.80
N VAL A 181 2.79 5.63 3.91
CA VAL A 181 3.77 6.65 4.28
C VAL A 181 3.10 7.85 4.94
N GLN A 182 1.96 8.29 4.42
CA GLN A 182 1.22 9.40 5.02
C GLN A 182 0.68 9.03 6.41
N ALA A 183 0.13 7.83 6.60
CA ALA A 183 -0.30 7.32 7.90
C ALA A 183 0.86 7.24 8.91
N LEU A 184 2.01 6.70 8.50
CA LEU A 184 3.23 6.66 9.31
C LEU A 184 3.67 8.07 9.73
N SER A 185 3.58 9.06 8.83
CA SER A 185 3.88 10.46 9.14
C SER A 185 2.92 11.04 10.19
N VAL A 186 1.63 10.69 10.13
CA VAL A 186 0.66 11.08 11.16
C VAL A 186 1.06 10.49 12.51
N PHE A 187 1.37 9.20 12.58
CA PHE A 187 1.73 8.55 13.84
C PHE A 187 3.03 9.11 14.45
N ASP A 188 4.05 9.34 13.61
CA ASP A 188 5.34 9.89 14.03
C ASP A 188 5.19 11.32 14.60
N ARG A 189 4.48 12.20 13.88
CA ARG A 189 4.27 13.60 14.31
C ARG A 189 3.48 13.73 15.61
N ASN A 190 2.62 12.76 15.92
CA ASN A 190 1.86 12.75 17.17
C ASN A 190 2.55 11.95 18.29
N GLY A 191 3.76 11.43 18.05
CA GLY A 191 4.54 10.73 19.07
C GLY A 191 4.00 9.35 19.47
N VAL A 192 3.09 8.76 18.69
CA VAL A 192 2.45 7.46 18.98
C VAL A 192 3.15 6.28 18.29
N ALA A 193 4.22 6.56 17.53
CA ALA A 193 5.05 5.55 16.88
C ALA A 193 6.36 5.30 17.64
N ASN A 194 6.77 4.04 17.73
CA ASN A 194 8.07 3.66 18.27
C ASN A 194 9.19 4.17 17.34
N LYS A 195 10.17 4.89 17.90
CA LYS A 195 11.26 5.53 17.12
C LYS A 195 12.16 4.54 16.39
N ASP A 196 12.51 3.40 17.00
CA ASP A 196 13.33 2.36 16.35
C ASP A 196 12.59 1.73 15.17
N LEU A 197 11.29 1.45 15.34
CA LEU A 197 10.45 0.95 14.25
C LEU A 197 10.39 1.95 13.09
N MET A 198 10.17 3.23 13.38
CA MET A 198 10.11 4.28 12.35
C MET A 198 11.43 4.41 11.59
N GLU A 199 12.56 4.31 12.29
CA GLU A 199 13.88 4.37 11.68
C GLU A 199 14.14 3.18 10.76
N ARG A 200 13.78 1.96 11.18
CA ARG A 200 13.89 0.76 10.32
C ARG A 200 12.99 0.84 9.09
N ILE A 201 11.78 1.38 9.23
CA ILE A 201 10.88 1.60 8.08
C ILE A 201 11.46 2.66 7.14
N ARG A 202 12.05 3.74 7.67
CA ARG A 202 12.73 4.76 6.85
C ARG A 202 13.87 4.14 6.04
N GLN A 203 14.73 3.36 6.69
CA GLN A 203 15.82 2.63 6.02
C GLN A 203 15.30 1.68 4.94
N TRP A 204 14.16 1.04 5.17
CA TRP A 204 13.52 0.21 4.14
C TRP A 204 13.16 1.03 2.89
N PHE A 205 12.53 2.20 3.08
CA PHE A 205 12.17 3.08 1.95
C PHE A 205 13.39 3.73 1.28
N GLU A 206 14.45 4.04 2.02
CA GLU A 206 15.72 4.50 1.45
C GLU A 206 16.31 3.42 0.53
N ASN A 207 16.44 2.18 1.03
CA ASN A 207 16.88 1.05 0.23
C ASN A 207 15.98 0.84 -1.00
N PHE A 208 14.66 0.99 -0.83
CA PHE A 208 13.70 0.88 -1.92
C PHE A 208 13.95 1.92 -3.00
N ALA A 209 14.19 3.19 -2.64
CA ALA A 209 14.44 4.25 -3.61
C ALA A 209 15.73 4.02 -4.43
N TYR A 210 16.75 3.38 -3.85
CA TYR A 210 18.04 3.11 -4.54
C TYR A 210 18.03 1.87 -5.45
N HIS A 211 17.20 0.86 -5.17
CA HIS A 211 17.27 -0.46 -5.84
C HIS A 211 16.17 -0.70 -6.89
N GLN A 212 15.60 0.36 -7.48
CA GLN A 212 14.60 0.17 -8.53
C GLN A 212 15.26 -0.18 -9.88
N PRO A 213 14.79 -1.23 -10.58
CA PRO A 213 15.26 -1.51 -11.92
C PRO A 213 14.87 -0.36 -12.87
N LEU A 214 15.84 0.11 -13.66
CA LEU A 214 15.64 1.10 -14.72
C LEU A 214 14.60 0.61 -15.75
#